data_AF-A0A9W6WPY8-F1
#
_entry.id   AF-A0A9W6WPY8-F1
#
_cell.length_a   1.000
_cell.length_b   1.000
_cell.length_c   1.000
_cell.angle_alpha   90.00
_cell.angle_beta   90.00
_cell.angle_gamma   90.00
#
_symmetry.space_group_name_H-M   'P 1'
#
loop_
_entity.id
_entity.type
_entity.pdbx_description
1 polymer ?
#
loop_
_entity_poly.entity_id
_entity_poly.type
_entity_poly.pdbx_seq_one_letter_code
_entity_poly.pdbx_strand_id
1 'polypeptide(L)'
;MTDHVETLPPPPVNAEKRSQMYHSIRPYIPEEFQNDPLYAKPSEQEGATAKATKQARLAHRAAMATAAKLYQDQRGLSEKDPEHKNGAAVQKERMATPKRPLQLKTQGVGSSKPT
;
A
#
# COMPACT_ATOMS: atom_id res chain seq x y z
N MET A 1 -18.18 -32.21 -30.35
CA MET A 1 -17.00 -31.69 -29.65
C MET A 1 -17.47 -31.34 -28.27
N THR A 2 -17.29 -32.24 -27.29
CA THR A 2 -17.69 -31.98 -25.91
C THR A 2 -16.58 -31.18 -25.25
N ASP A 3 -16.98 -30.01 -24.83
CA ASP A 3 -16.17 -28.88 -24.40
C ASP A 3 -15.17 -29.23 -23.30
N HIS A 4 -13.96 -28.71 -23.45
CA HIS A 4 -12.82 -28.87 -22.55
C HIS A 4 -12.96 -28.03 -21.27
N VAL A 5 -14.16 -27.90 -20.72
CA VAL A 5 -14.39 -27.16 -19.47
C VAL A 5 -14.09 -28.06 -18.29
N GLU A 6 -12.81 -28.15 -17.94
CA GLU A 6 -12.39 -28.67 -16.65
C GLU A 6 -12.83 -27.68 -15.56
N THR A 7 -13.79 -28.11 -14.74
CA THR A 7 -14.31 -27.30 -13.63
C THR A 7 -13.27 -27.24 -12.52
N LEU A 8 -12.56 -26.12 -12.42
CA LEU A 8 -11.59 -25.89 -11.35
C LEU A 8 -12.29 -25.83 -9.98
N PRO A 9 -11.61 -26.29 -8.91
CA PRO A 9 -12.12 -26.11 -7.56
C PRO A 9 -12.26 -24.62 -7.23
N PRO A 10 -13.24 -24.24 -6.39
CA PRO A 10 -13.40 -22.86 -5.98
C PRO A 10 -12.14 -22.37 -5.26
N PRO A 11 -11.76 -21.09 -5.45
CA PRO A 11 -10.57 -20.55 -4.83
C PRO A 11 -10.68 -20.61 -3.30
N PRO A 12 -9.56 -20.82 -2.60
CA PRO A 12 -9.55 -20.81 -1.15
C PRO A 12 -10.01 -19.45 -0.62
N VAL A 13 -10.73 -19.49 0.50
CA VAL A 13 -11.31 -18.29 1.12
C VAL A 13 -10.19 -17.35 1.55
N ASN A 14 -10.22 -16.11 1.06
CA ASN A 14 -9.20 -15.12 1.38
C ASN A 14 -9.41 -14.58 2.81
N ALA A 15 -8.61 -15.07 3.76
CA ALA A 15 -8.65 -14.67 5.17
C ALA A 15 -8.40 -13.17 5.38
N GLU A 16 -7.54 -12.54 4.59
CA GLU A 16 -7.32 -11.08 4.64
C GLU A 16 -8.58 -10.32 4.23
N LYS A 17 -9.30 -10.83 3.21
CA LYS A 17 -10.55 -10.21 2.80
C LYS A 17 -11.62 -10.33 3.89
N ARG A 18 -11.77 -11.51 4.50
CA ARG A 18 -12.69 -11.69 5.65
C ARG A 18 -12.37 -10.72 6.80
N SER A 19 -11.09 -10.59 7.14
CA SER A 19 -10.62 -9.66 8.17
C SER A 19 -10.96 -8.21 7.80
N GLN A 20 -10.76 -7.82 6.53
CA GLN A 20 -11.14 -6.49 6.03
C GLN A 20 -12.65 -6.24 6.12
N MET A 21 -13.48 -7.21 5.74
CA MET A 21 -14.94 -7.07 5.80
C MET A 21 -15.41 -6.77 7.22
N TYR A 22 -14.91 -7.52 8.20
CA TYR A 22 -15.30 -7.34 9.61
C TYR A 22 -14.76 -6.05 10.24
N HIS A 23 -13.49 -5.70 10.03
CA HIS A 23 -12.87 -4.57 10.73
C HIS A 23 -13.08 -3.22 10.04
N SER A 24 -13.06 -3.20 8.71
CA SER A 24 -13.06 -1.94 7.94
C SER A 24 -14.39 -1.62 7.32
N ILE A 25 -15.17 -2.62 6.89
CA ILE A 25 -16.41 -2.39 6.15
C ILE A 25 -17.63 -2.43 7.06
N ARG A 26 -17.73 -3.41 7.96
CA ARG A 26 -18.86 -3.62 8.88
C ARG A 26 -19.35 -2.35 9.62
N PRO A 27 -18.50 -1.42 10.10
CA PRO A 27 -18.96 -0.22 10.78
C PRO A 27 -19.80 0.73 9.91
N TYR A 28 -19.68 0.63 8.58
CA TYR A 28 -20.39 1.47 7.62
C TYR A 28 -21.60 0.76 7.00
N ILE A 29 -21.94 -0.43 7.49
CA ILE A 29 -23.07 -1.22 7.02
C ILE A 29 -24.26 -0.98 7.94
N PRO A 30 -25.46 -0.74 7.39
CA PRO A 30 -26.68 -0.62 8.19
C PRO A 30 -26.89 -1.83 9.10
N GLU A 31 -27.47 -1.60 10.28
CA GLU A 31 -27.59 -2.61 11.33
C GLU A 31 -28.30 -3.88 10.84
N GLU A 32 -29.26 -3.73 9.93
CA GLU A 32 -30.02 -4.81 9.30
C GLU A 32 -29.13 -5.83 8.58
N PHE A 33 -27.97 -5.40 8.08
CA PHE A 33 -27.02 -6.24 7.33
C PHE A 33 -25.76 -6.59 8.13
N GLN A 34 -25.58 -6.08 9.35
CA GLN A 34 -24.37 -6.37 10.13
C GLN A 34 -24.26 -7.83 10.61
N ASN A 35 -25.37 -8.57 10.57
CA ASN A 35 -25.46 -9.98 10.92
C ASN A 35 -25.31 -10.91 9.70
N ASP A 36 -25.11 -10.35 8.50
CA ASP A 36 -24.82 -11.15 7.31
C ASP A 36 -23.51 -11.95 7.53
N PRO A 37 -23.47 -13.26 7.19
CA PRO A 37 -22.26 -14.08 7.20
C PRO A 37 -21.03 -13.42 6.53
N LEU A 38 -21.23 -12.54 5.55
CA LEU A 38 -20.19 -11.76 4.88
C LEU A 38 -19.42 -10.84 5.84
N TYR A 39 -20.09 -10.30 6.85
CA TYR A 39 -19.52 -9.43 7.88
C TYR A 39 -19.30 -10.15 9.21
N ALA A 40 -19.39 -11.49 9.23
CA ALA A 40 -19.15 -12.26 10.43
C ALA A 40 -17.73 -12.07 10.95
N LYS A 41 -17.58 -12.11 12.28
CA LYS A 41 -16.28 -12.05 12.94
C LYS A 41 -15.41 -13.22 12.44
N PRO A 42 -14.20 -12.97 11.91
CA PRO A 42 -13.28 -14.02 11.50
C PRO A 42 -12.92 -14.91 12.71
N SER A 43 -12.66 -16.19 12.45
CA SER A 43 -12.11 -17.06 13.50
C SER A 43 -10.71 -16.61 13.91
N GLU A 44 -10.25 -17.01 15.09
CA GLU A 44 -8.90 -16.65 15.56
C GLU A 44 -7.81 -17.15 14.61
N GLN A 45 -7.99 -18.35 14.05
CA GLN A 45 -7.09 -18.95 13.07
C GLN A 45 -7.07 -18.17 11.75
N GLU A 46 -8.23 -17.73 11.26
CA GLU A 46 -8.31 -16.87 10.07
C GLU A 46 -7.67 -15.50 10.32
N GLY A 47 -7.85 -14.94 11.51
CA GLY A 47 -7.20 -13.69 11.91
C GLY A 47 -5.68 -13.81 11.95
N ALA A 48 -5.15 -14.91 12.49
CA ALA A 48 -3.71 -15.17 12.55
C ALA A 48 -3.10 -15.36 11.14
N THR A 49 -3.74 -16.16 10.29
CA THR A 49 -3.29 -16.38 8.91
C THR A 49 -3.33 -15.10 8.06
N ALA A 50 -4.35 -14.25 8.23
CA ALA A 50 -4.43 -12.95 7.57
C ALA A 50 -3.27 -12.03 7.98
N LYS A 51 -2.96 -11.95 9.28
CA LYS A 51 -1.83 -11.16 9.80
C LYS A 51 -0.49 -11.66 9.27
N ALA A 52 -0.26 -12.97 9.32
CA ALA A 52 0.96 -13.60 8.82
C ALA A 52 1.15 -13.33 7.31
N THR A 53 0.08 -13.49 6.52
CA THR A 53 0.11 -13.20 5.08
C THR A 53 0.45 -11.74 4.79
N LYS A 54 -0.17 -10.80 5.51
CA LYS A 54 0.12 -9.37 5.38
C LYS A 54 1.57 -9.05 5.73
N GLN A 55 2.09 -9.66 6.81
CA GLN A 55 3.48 -9.51 7.22
C GLN A 55 4.45 -10.09 6.17
N ALA A 56 4.18 -11.26 5.62
CA ALA A 56 5.01 -11.87 4.58
C ALA A 56 5.10 -10.99 3.32
N ARG A 57 3.96 -10.41 2.88
CA ARG A 57 3.94 -9.47 1.76
C ARG A 57 4.73 -8.19 2.05
N LEU A 58 4.63 -7.67 3.27
CA LEU A 58 5.40 -6.50 3.68
C LEU A 58 6.90 -6.80 3.71
N ALA A 59 7.30 -7.94 4.27
CA ALA A 59 8.69 -8.39 4.31
C ALA A 59 9.26 -8.57 2.90
N HIS A 60 8.51 -9.18 1.98
CA HIS A 60 8.91 -9.30 0.58
C HIS A 60 9.13 -7.93 -0.08
N ARG A 61 8.20 -6.98 0.12
CA ARG A 61 8.35 -5.61 -0.39
C ARG A 61 9.57 -4.91 0.19
N ALA A 62 9.82 -5.06 1.49
CA ALA A 62 10.99 -4.50 2.14
C ALA A 62 12.29 -5.10 1.59
N ALA A 63 12.36 -6.43 1.44
CA ALA A 63 13.51 -7.11 0.86
C ALA A 63 13.81 -6.63 -0.57
N MET A 64 12.79 -6.52 -1.41
CA MET A 64 12.95 -5.98 -2.77
C MET A 64 13.42 -4.53 -2.78
N ALA A 65 12.89 -3.68 -1.90
CA ALA A 65 13.34 -2.30 -1.77
C ALA A 65 14.80 -2.21 -1.31
N THR A 66 15.21 -3.07 -0.35
CA THR A 66 16.61 -3.13 0.10
C THR A 66 17.54 -3.61 -1.01
N ALA A 67 17.16 -4.64 -1.76
CA ALA A 67 17.94 -5.14 -2.89
C ALA A 67 18.09 -4.06 -3.98
N ALA A 68 16.98 -3.40 -4.34
CA ALA A 68 17.01 -2.31 -5.31
C ALA A 68 17.94 -1.17 -4.88
N LYS A 69 17.92 -0.79 -3.60
CA LYS A 69 18.83 0.23 -3.06
C LYS A 69 20.29 -0.21 -3.15
N LEU A 70 20.61 -1.45 -2.76
CA LEU A 70 21.98 -1.98 -2.87
C LEU A 70 22.49 -1.96 -4.32
N TYR A 71 21.65 -2.33 -5.30
CA TYR A 71 22.03 -2.26 -6.71
C TYR A 71 22.26 -0.81 -7.18
N GLN A 72 21.47 0.15 -6.70
CA GLN A 72 21.69 1.57 -6.98
C GLN A 72 22.98 2.10 -6.36
N ASP A 73 23.27 1.75 -5.11
CA ASP A 73 24.48 2.17 -4.40
C ASP A 73 25.74 1.60 -5.09
N GLN A 74 25.71 0.34 -5.54
CA GLN A 74 26.80 -0.26 -6.31
C GLN A 74 27.00 0.42 -7.67
N ARG A 75 25.92 0.73 -8.40
CA ARG A 75 26.02 1.49 -9.66
C ARG A 75 26.55 2.91 -9.42
N GLY A 76 26.19 3.54 -8.30
CA GLY A 76 26.69 4.87 -7.92
C GLY A 76 28.16 4.91 -7.53
N LEU A 77 28.77 3.76 -7.21
CA LEU A 77 30.20 3.61 -6.96
C LEU A 77 30.99 3.37 -8.26
N SER A 78 30.42 2.67 -9.25
CA SER A 78 31.08 2.41 -10.54
C SER A 78 31.10 3.62 -11.50
N GLU A 79 30.39 4.71 -11.20
CA GLU A 79 30.47 5.97 -11.96
C GLU A 79 31.37 7.03 -11.28
N LYS A 80 32.26 6.61 -10.37
CA LYS A 80 33.27 7.47 -9.76
C LYS A 80 34.68 6.95 -10.02
N ASP A 81 35.05 6.80 -11.29
CA ASP A 81 36.45 6.88 -11.70
C ASP A 81 36.76 8.34 -12.10
N PRO A 82 37.79 8.98 -11.51
CA PRO A 82 38.16 10.35 -11.82
C PRO A 82 39.22 10.37 -12.91
N GLU A 83 38.86 10.79 -14.14
CA GLU A 83 39.70 11.59 -15.05
C GLU A 83 39.12 11.60 -16.48
N HIS A 84 38.41 12.67 -16.83
CA HIS A 84 38.82 13.51 -17.95
C HIS A 84 38.07 14.85 -17.93
N LYS A 85 38.86 15.91 -18.10
CA LYS A 85 38.44 17.31 -18.00
C LYS A 85 37.58 17.72 -19.19
N ASN A 86 36.71 18.68 -18.90
CA ASN A 86 36.07 19.66 -19.81
C ASN A 86 34.86 19.20 -20.62
N GLY A 87 33.67 19.61 -20.16
CA GLY A 87 32.45 19.63 -20.97
C GLY A 87 31.20 19.96 -20.17
N ALA A 88 30.84 21.24 -20.15
CA ALA A 88 29.52 21.83 -19.85
C ALA A 88 28.62 21.17 -18.79
N ALA A 89 28.35 21.94 -17.72
CA ALA A 89 27.29 21.69 -16.76
C ALA A 89 25.95 21.37 -17.43
N VAL A 90 25.44 20.15 -17.24
CA VAL A 90 24.01 19.84 -17.35
C VAL A 90 23.59 19.21 -16.03
N GLN A 91 22.89 20.03 -15.26
CA GLN A 91 22.16 19.64 -14.07
C GLN A 91 21.12 18.59 -14.47
N LYS A 92 21.23 17.36 -13.96
CA LYS A 92 20.08 16.44 -13.89
C LYS A 92 19.53 16.50 -12.47
N GLU A 93 18.67 17.50 -12.33
CA GLU A 93 17.61 17.63 -11.35
C GLU A 93 17.13 16.26 -10.83
N ARG A 94 17.42 15.99 -9.55
CA ARG A 94 16.76 14.90 -8.84
C ARG A 94 15.30 15.28 -8.77
N MET A 95 14.47 14.63 -9.58
CA MET A 95 13.01 14.77 -9.50
C MET A 95 12.56 14.18 -8.16
N ALA A 96 12.61 15.00 -7.13
CA ALA A 96 11.86 14.79 -5.91
C ALA A 96 10.40 14.79 -6.31
N THR A 97 9.74 13.63 -6.23
CA THR A 97 8.29 13.57 -6.31
C THR A 97 7.73 14.49 -5.22
N PRO A 98 6.91 15.51 -5.57
CA PRO A 98 6.38 16.41 -4.56
C PRO A 98 5.48 15.65 -3.61
N LYS A 99 5.88 15.58 -2.33
CA LYS A 99 4.94 15.35 -1.24
C LYS A 99 3.89 16.45 -1.36
N ARG A 100 2.64 16.06 -1.59
CA ARG A 100 1.50 16.97 -1.54
C ARG A 100 1.15 17.17 -0.06
N PRO A 101 1.43 18.33 0.58
CA PRO A 101 0.75 18.65 1.82
C PRO A 101 -0.68 19.04 1.47
N LEU A 102 -1.65 18.23 1.88
CA LEU A 102 -3.05 18.65 1.89
C LEU A 102 -3.16 19.71 2.99
N GLN A 103 -3.10 20.98 2.59
CA GLN A 103 -3.28 22.12 3.49
C GLN A 103 -4.70 22.06 4.06
N LEU A 104 -4.80 21.94 5.39
CA LEU A 104 -6.02 22.25 6.12
C LEU A 104 -6.36 23.72 5.82
N LYS A 105 -7.50 23.96 5.18
CA LYS A 105 -8.13 25.27 5.17
C LYS A 105 -8.79 25.48 6.53
N THR A 106 -8.09 26.11 7.47
CA THR A 106 -8.74 26.70 8.64
C THR A 106 -9.51 27.93 8.18
N GLN A 107 -10.83 27.83 8.14
CA GLN A 107 -11.71 28.98 7.96
C GLN A 107 -11.61 29.87 9.20
N GLY A 108 -10.98 31.03 9.05
CA GLY A 108 -11.08 32.11 10.01
C GLY A 108 -12.45 32.77 9.88
N VAL A 109 -13.41 32.34 10.70
CA VAL A 109 -14.66 33.07 10.91
C VAL A 109 -14.32 34.26 11.80
N GLY A 110 -14.10 35.42 11.18
CA GLY A 110 -14.01 36.70 11.88
C GLY A 110 -15.39 37.08 12.41
N SER A 111 -15.64 36.82 13.69
CA SER A 111 -16.75 37.39 14.42
C SER A 111 -16.42 38.83 14.80
N SER A 112 -16.82 39.78 13.96
CA SER A 112 -16.91 41.18 14.38
C SER A 112 -18.14 41.35 15.28
N LYS A 113 -17.92 41.66 16.55
CA LYS A 113 -18.91 42.25 17.43
C LYS A 113 -18.53 43.72 17.61
N PRO A 114 -19.46 44.66 17.44
CA PRO A 114 -19.43 45.85 18.28
C PRO A 114 -20.74 46.00 19.05
N THR A 115 -20.57 46.61 20.20
CA THR A 115 -21.52 47.17 21.17
C THR A 115 -22.71 47.90 20.56
#